data_AF-A0A7V1M136-F1
#
_entry.id   AF-A0A7V1M136-F1
#
_cell.length_a   1.000
_cell.length_b   1.000
_cell.length_c   1.000
_cell.angle_alpha   90.00
_cell.angle_beta   90.00
_cell.angle_gamma   90.00
#
_symmetry.space_group_name_H-M   'P 1'
#
loop_
_entity.id
_entity.type
_entity.pdbx_description
1 polymer ?
#
loop_
_entity_poly.entity_id
_entity_poly.type
_entity_poly.pdbx_seq_one_letter_code
_entity_poly.pdbx_strand_id
1 'polypeptide(L)'
;MSQVNNVFLAGLAASIGAVAGAQEGYTVVQSPPTNEATHAEILAGALGGTFNENGLGLSNGTISAVRNIDSAAFENNDQNWAPGTYNAKIVAHESAGRSLFGFATGSDGGEGDGGFLDFHALLNTSDIGSSVTVQIPEQFRWALQLGNSTNGHVYTSRESDNNGLDVMVSYTIRNEADKVIGMALFFEDRIIGSDRDFNDVAVLLTLAPTPQSALLGMLGLGGLGAAAGRRRRPIT
;
A
#
# COMPACT_ATOMS: atom_id res chain seq x y z
N MET A 1 -29.14 42.26 31.13
CA MET A 1 -28.56 41.97 29.81
C MET A 1 -27.06 42.15 29.92
N SER A 2 -26.29 41.06 29.94
CA SER A 2 -24.82 41.10 29.88
C SER A 2 -24.38 39.99 28.96
N GLN A 3 -23.70 40.38 27.89
CA GLN A 3 -23.23 39.51 26.80
C GLN A 3 -21.94 38.79 27.20
N VAL A 4 -21.87 37.53 26.78
CA VAL A 4 -20.72 36.61 26.86
C VAL A 4 -19.58 37.09 25.97
N ASN A 5 -18.33 36.87 26.36
CA ASN A 5 -17.20 36.72 25.43
C ASN A 5 -16.27 35.60 25.93
N ASN A 6 -16.56 34.37 25.51
CA ASN A 6 -15.62 33.26 25.60
C ASN A 6 -14.73 33.30 24.37
N VAL A 7 -13.50 33.76 24.52
CA VAL A 7 -12.48 33.72 23.48
C VAL A 7 -11.90 32.31 23.44
N PHE A 8 -12.25 31.54 22.41
CA PHE A 8 -11.52 30.32 22.05
C PHE A 8 -10.21 30.72 21.36
N LEU A 9 -9.06 30.52 22.02
CA LEU A 9 -7.76 30.54 21.37
C LEU A 9 -7.58 29.22 20.61
N ALA A 10 -7.66 29.26 19.28
CA ALA A 10 -7.15 28.21 18.42
C ALA A 10 -5.62 28.36 18.36
N GLY A 11 -4.89 27.49 19.05
CA GLY A 11 -3.44 27.41 18.95
C GLY A 11 -3.05 26.77 17.62
N LEU A 12 -2.45 27.55 16.73
CA LEU A 12 -1.79 27.06 15.53
C LEU A 12 -0.52 26.30 15.97
N ALA A 13 -0.57 24.97 15.98
CA ALA A 13 0.60 24.15 16.21
C ALA A 13 1.46 24.18 14.94
N ALA A 14 2.52 24.99 14.94
CA ALA A 14 3.57 24.90 13.93
C ALA A 14 4.36 23.60 14.20
N SER A 15 4.10 22.55 13.42
CA SER A 15 4.93 21.36 13.39
C SER A 15 6.28 21.72 12.78
N ILE A 16 7.31 21.82 13.61
CA ILE A 16 8.70 21.88 13.16
C ILE A 16 9.01 20.49 12.62
N GLY A 17 8.90 20.31 11.30
CA GLY A 17 9.29 19.08 10.61
C GLY A 17 10.77 18.82 10.83
N ALA A 18 11.10 17.76 11.54
CA ALA A 18 12.45 17.21 11.54
C ALA A 18 12.69 16.68 10.12
N VAL A 19 13.58 17.31 9.36
CA VAL A 19 14.03 16.75 8.09
C VAL A 19 14.81 15.49 8.44
N ALA A 20 14.18 14.32 8.32
CA ALA A 20 14.84 13.04 8.46
C ALA A 20 15.99 13.03 7.44
N GLY A 21 17.24 13.00 7.90
CA GLY A 21 18.39 12.94 7.02
C GLY A 21 18.27 11.71 6.11
N ALA A 22 18.64 11.86 4.83
CA ALA A 22 18.63 10.77 3.88
C ALA A 22 19.34 9.55 4.47
N GLN A 23 18.58 8.49 4.73
CA GLN A 23 19.11 7.22 5.20
C GLN A 23 19.50 6.40 3.96
N GLU A 24 20.71 5.82 3.98
CA GLU A 24 21.20 5.02 2.85
C GLU A 24 20.18 3.93 2.46
N GLY A 25 19.88 3.84 1.16
CA GLY A 25 18.92 2.89 0.62
C GLY A 25 17.45 3.33 0.66
N TYR A 26 17.14 4.52 1.18
CA TYR A 26 15.79 5.09 1.13
C TYR A 26 15.76 6.36 0.27
N THR A 27 14.77 6.44 -0.61
CA THR A 27 14.35 7.62 -1.35
C THR A 27 13.96 8.73 -0.39
N VAL A 28 14.30 9.97 -0.71
CA VAL A 28 13.88 11.11 0.11
C VAL A 28 12.44 11.45 -0.25
N VAL A 29 11.55 11.38 0.75
CA VAL A 29 10.15 11.81 0.65
C VAL A 29 10.06 13.25 1.15
N GLN A 30 9.52 14.13 0.33
CA GLN A 30 9.30 15.53 0.66
C GLN A 30 7.97 15.73 1.38
N SER A 31 7.82 16.85 2.06
CA SER A 31 6.51 17.21 2.62
C SER A 31 5.58 17.63 1.48
N PRO A 32 4.34 17.14 1.47
CA PRO A 32 3.39 17.52 0.44
C PRO A 32 3.00 19.00 0.54
N PRO A 33 2.49 19.60 -0.54
CA PRO A 33 1.79 20.87 -0.50
C PRO A 33 0.70 20.90 0.58
N THR A 34 0.39 22.08 1.11
CA THR A 34 -0.58 22.24 2.22
C THR A 34 -2.01 21.78 1.92
N ASN A 35 -2.33 21.50 0.66
CA ASN A 35 -3.64 21.10 0.17
C ASN A 35 -3.73 19.62 -0.18
N GLU A 36 -2.68 18.84 0.07
CA GLU A 36 -2.60 17.41 -0.22
C GLU A 36 -2.34 16.63 1.05
N ALA A 37 -2.84 15.39 1.09
CA ALA A 37 -2.72 14.55 2.27
C ALA A 37 -1.29 14.00 2.41
N THR A 38 -0.79 14.00 3.64
CA THR A 38 0.45 13.28 3.99
C THR A 38 0.23 11.76 4.00
N HIS A 39 1.30 10.97 3.93
CA HIS A 39 1.23 9.52 4.10
C HIS A 39 0.52 9.12 5.41
N ALA A 40 0.76 9.85 6.50
CA ALA A 40 0.14 9.58 7.79
C ALA A 40 -1.38 9.81 7.77
N GLU A 41 -1.84 10.87 7.10
CA GLU A 41 -3.27 11.16 6.92
C GLU A 41 -3.95 10.15 5.99
N ILE A 42 -3.29 9.75 4.90
CA ILE A 42 -3.78 8.71 3.99
C ILE A 42 -3.94 7.38 4.73
N LEU A 43 -2.92 6.96 5.49
CA LEU A 43 -3.01 5.73 6.29
C LEU A 43 -4.06 5.84 7.40
N ALA A 44 -4.20 7.01 8.04
CA ALA A 44 -5.26 7.25 9.01
C ALA A 44 -6.66 7.09 8.38
N GLY A 45 -6.87 7.61 7.17
CA GLY A 45 -8.13 7.42 6.43
C GLY A 45 -8.37 5.96 6.05
N ALA A 46 -7.32 5.22 5.68
CA ALA A 46 -7.42 3.83 5.22
C ALA A 46 -7.59 2.80 6.36
N LEU A 47 -6.86 2.99 7.46
CA LEU A 47 -6.69 2.01 8.55
C LEU A 47 -7.29 2.47 9.88
N GLY A 48 -7.72 3.73 9.96
CA GLY A 48 -8.28 4.35 11.16
C GLY A 48 -7.22 4.83 12.16
N GLY A 49 -7.67 5.65 13.11
CA GLY A 49 -6.81 6.25 14.14
C GLY A 49 -5.97 7.42 13.60
N THR A 50 -5.04 7.92 14.42
CA THR A 50 -4.12 9.01 14.05
C THR A 50 -2.70 8.45 14.00
N PHE A 51 -2.11 8.43 12.81
CA PHE A 51 -0.71 8.02 12.66
C PHE A 51 0.23 9.18 13.00
N ASN A 52 1.28 8.88 13.75
CA ASN A 52 2.37 9.80 14.02
C ASN A 52 3.64 9.25 13.36
N GLU A 53 4.43 10.15 12.78
CA GLU A 53 5.71 9.82 12.18
C GLU A 53 6.83 9.75 13.22
N ASN A 54 7.69 8.75 13.06
CA ASN A 54 8.89 8.56 13.84
C ASN A 54 9.99 7.95 12.97
N GLY A 55 10.81 8.82 12.36
CA GLY A 55 11.81 8.40 11.38
C GLY A 55 11.15 7.78 10.15
N LEU A 56 11.51 6.55 9.81
CA LEU A 56 10.95 5.82 8.66
C LEU A 56 9.65 5.07 8.97
N GLY A 57 9.11 5.24 10.18
CA GLY A 57 7.90 4.56 10.63
C GLY A 57 6.73 5.51 10.88
N LEU A 58 5.52 5.02 10.65
CA LEU A 58 4.27 5.65 11.05
C LEU A 58 3.55 4.71 12.05
N SER A 59 2.94 5.25 13.10
CA SER A 59 2.17 4.43 14.05
C SER A 59 1.00 5.18 14.67
N ASN A 60 -0.13 4.49 14.85
CA ASN A 60 -1.28 4.97 15.63
C ASN A 60 -1.39 4.29 17.01
N GLY A 61 -0.37 3.51 17.41
CA GLY A 61 -0.30 2.76 18.66
C GLY A 61 -0.77 1.31 18.56
N THR A 62 -1.65 0.96 17.61
CA THR A 62 -2.12 -0.42 17.38
C THR A 62 -1.67 -1.00 16.05
N ILE A 63 -1.45 -0.13 15.07
CA ILE A 63 -0.92 -0.45 13.76
C ILE A 63 0.37 0.34 13.57
N SER A 64 1.40 -0.34 13.07
CA SER A 64 2.62 0.30 12.59
C SER A 64 2.77 0.10 11.09
N ALA A 65 3.27 1.12 10.42
CA ALA A 65 3.67 1.08 9.02
C ALA A 65 5.17 1.41 8.98
N VAL A 66 5.98 0.45 8.57
CA VAL A 66 7.44 0.60 8.51
C VAL A 66 7.86 0.70 7.05
N ARG A 67 8.54 1.78 6.68
CA ARG A 67 8.98 1.98 5.30
C ARG A 67 9.96 0.87 4.88
N ASN A 68 9.76 0.34 3.68
CA ASN A 68 10.65 -0.64 3.08
C ASN A 68 11.83 0.08 2.41
N ILE A 69 12.94 -0.64 2.21
CA ILE A 69 14.15 -0.09 1.60
C ILE A 69 13.97 -0.06 0.08
N ASP A 70 14.40 1.01 -0.57
CA ASP A 70 14.15 1.23 -2.00
C ASP A 70 15.22 0.56 -2.88
N SER A 71 15.87 -0.51 -2.38
CA SER A 71 17.04 -1.14 -3.00
C SER A 71 16.95 -2.66 -3.01
N ALA A 72 17.00 -3.23 -4.22
CA ALA A 72 16.98 -4.68 -4.45
C ALA A 72 18.13 -5.45 -3.76
N ALA A 73 19.15 -4.76 -3.23
CA ALA A 73 20.26 -5.38 -2.50
C ALA A 73 19.87 -5.88 -1.08
N PHE A 74 18.71 -5.48 -0.56
CA PHE A 74 18.25 -5.81 0.79
C PHE A 74 17.03 -6.74 0.77
N GLU A 75 16.85 -7.58 1.79
CA GLU A 75 15.74 -8.56 1.82
C GLU A 75 14.35 -7.91 1.95
N ASN A 76 14.24 -6.78 2.68
CA ASN A 76 13.00 -6.02 2.84
C ASN A 76 12.99 -4.81 1.88
N ASN A 77 13.04 -5.12 0.59
CA ASN A 77 12.99 -4.09 -0.44
C ASN A 77 11.61 -4.03 -1.11
N ASP A 78 11.35 -2.92 -1.79
CA ASP A 78 10.11 -2.70 -2.53
C ASP A 78 10.24 -2.90 -4.05
N GLN A 79 11.38 -3.41 -4.50
CA GLN A 79 11.61 -3.80 -5.89
C GLN A 79 11.28 -5.28 -6.16
N ASN A 80 11.19 -6.10 -5.11
CA ASN A 80 11.01 -7.55 -5.16
C ASN A 80 9.77 -7.97 -4.36
N TRP A 81 8.84 -8.62 -5.05
CA TRP A 81 7.54 -8.98 -4.49
C TRP A 81 7.28 -10.47 -4.61
N ALA A 82 6.64 -11.05 -3.60
CA ALA A 82 6.27 -12.45 -3.62
C ALA A 82 5.03 -12.66 -4.52
N PRO A 83 4.97 -13.74 -5.33
CA PRO A 83 3.74 -14.13 -6.01
C PRO A 83 2.66 -14.50 -4.97
N GLY A 84 1.39 -14.33 -5.32
CA GLY A 84 0.31 -14.65 -4.38
C GLY A 84 -1.04 -14.05 -4.73
N THR A 85 -2.01 -14.24 -3.84
CA THR A 85 -3.32 -13.60 -3.95
C THR A 85 -3.32 -12.33 -3.11
N TYR A 86 -3.51 -11.20 -3.78
CA TYR A 86 -3.57 -9.88 -3.15
C TYR A 86 -4.98 -9.30 -3.26
N ASN A 87 -5.45 -8.66 -2.20
CA ASN A 87 -6.53 -7.69 -2.30
C ASN A 87 -5.90 -6.30 -2.35
N ALA A 88 -6.04 -5.64 -3.49
CA ALA A 88 -5.57 -4.27 -3.71
C ALA A 88 -6.76 -3.31 -3.59
N LYS A 89 -6.56 -2.19 -2.90
CA LYS A 89 -7.57 -1.14 -2.72
C LYS A 89 -6.94 0.24 -2.92
N ILE A 90 -7.55 1.08 -3.75
CA ILE A 90 -7.15 2.49 -3.87
C ILE A 90 -7.56 3.23 -2.60
N VAL A 91 -6.61 3.91 -1.94
CA VAL A 91 -6.85 4.62 -0.68
C VAL A 91 -6.59 6.12 -0.76
N ALA A 92 -5.83 6.60 -1.76
CA ALA A 92 -5.73 8.02 -2.09
C ALA A 92 -5.40 8.23 -3.57
N HIS A 93 -5.72 9.42 -4.06
CA HIS A 93 -5.43 9.93 -5.40
C HIS A 93 -5.31 11.46 -5.29
N GLU A 94 -4.09 11.95 -5.10
CA GLU A 94 -3.77 13.38 -5.01
C GLU A 94 -3.29 13.95 -6.37
N SER A 95 -2.97 13.07 -7.32
CA SER A 95 -2.53 13.48 -8.67
C SER A 95 -3.62 14.19 -9.48
N ALA A 96 -3.21 15.19 -10.27
CA ALA A 96 -4.12 15.87 -11.21
C ALA A 96 -4.51 14.99 -12.42
N GLY A 97 -3.69 13.97 -12.72
CA GLY A 97 -3.85 13.07 -13.85
C GLY A 97 -4.69 11.85 -13.52
N ARG A 98 -5.30 11.24 -14.55
CA ARG A 98 -5.84 9.89 -14.42
C ARG A 98 -4.72 8.88 -14.57
N SER A 99 -4.75 7.83 -13.76
CA SER A 99 -3.83 6.71 -13.86
C SER A 99 -4.55 5.37 -13.66
N LEU A 100 -3.92 4.30 -14.09
CA LEU A 100 -4.36 2.93 -13.83
C LEU A 100 -3.35 2.27 -12.91
N PHE A 101 -3.85 1.65 -11.84
CA PHE A 101 -3.04 0.80 -10.98
C PHE A 101 -3.11 -0.64 -11.50
N GLY A 102 -1.98 -1.33 -11.48
CA GLY A 102 -1.89 -2.71 -11.93
C GLY A 102 -0.55 -3.33 -11.60
N PHE A 103 -0.17 -4.35 -12.37
CA PHE A 103 1.15 -4.94 -12.30
C PHE A 103 1.73 -5.08 -13.71
N ALA A 104 3.06 -5.04 -13.80
CA ALA A 104 3.80 -5.27 -15.02
C ALA A 104 4.53 -6.62 -14.96
N THR A 105 4.59 -7.32 -16.08
CA THR A 105 5.42 -8.52 -16.27
C THR A 105 6.37 -8.34 -17.46
N GLY A 106 7.33 -9.27 -17.61
CA GLY A 106 8.35 -9.23 -18.66
C GLY A 106 9.74 -8.84 -18.16
N SER A 107 10.73 -8.98 -19.03
CA SER A 107 12.12 -8.60 -18.74
C SER A 107 12.36 -7.15 -19.14
N ASP A 108 12.70 -6.35 -18.13
CA ASP A 108 13.30 -5.01 -18.10
C ASP A 108 12.78 -3.97 -19.12
N GLY A 109 12.16 -2.90 -18.59
CA GLY A 109 11.76 -1.72 -19.36
C GLY A 109 12.94 -0.84 -19.80
N GLY A 110 14.05 -1.45 -20.21
CA GLY A 110 15.24 -0.74 -20.65
C GLY A 110 14.95 0.05 -21.93
N GLU A 111 15.16 1.37 -21.89
CA GLU A 111 15.28 2.20 -23.08
C GLU A 111 16.36 1.59 -24.00
N GLY A 112 15.95 0.90 -25.07
CA GLY A 112 16.90 0.46 -26.10
C GLY A 112 16.48 -0.71 -26.99
N ASP A 113 15.86 -1.77 -26.46
CA ASP A 113 15.77 -3.05 -27.20
C ASP A 113 14.38 -3.70 -27.30
N GLY A 114 13.30 -2.93 -27.12
CA GLY A 114 11.96 -3.34 -27.53
C GLY A 114 11.29 -4.44 -26.67
N GLY A 115 11.79 -4.67 -25.45
CA GLY A 115 11.05 -5.39 -24.42
C GLY A 115 9.96 -4.47 -23.86
N PHE A 116 8.71 -4.65 -24.30
CA PHE A 116 7.59 -3.93 -23.71
C PHE A 116 7.21 -4.59 -22.38
N LEU A 117 7.16 -3.81 -21.30
CA LEU A 117 6.47 -4.22 -20.08
C LEU A 117 5.02 -4.58 -20.44
N ASP A 118 4.58 -5.79 -20.12
CA ASP A 118 3.18 -6.18 -20.28
C ASP A 118 2.42 -5.71 -19.04
N PHE A 119 1.73 -4.57 -19.17
CA PHE A 119 0.97 -3.96 -18.09
C PHE A 119 -0.45 -4.53 -18.03
N HIS A 120 -0.79 -5.10 -16.88
CA HIS A 120 -2.11 -5.62 -16.56
C HIS A 120 -2.83 -4.65 -15.64
N ALA A 121 -3.70 -3.81 -16.21
CA ALA A 121 -4.52 -2.89 -15.45
C ALA A 121 -5.50 -3.62 -14.52
N LEU A 122 -5.62 -3.14 -13.29
CA LEU A 122 -6.49 -3.72 -12.26
C LEU A 122 -7.56 -2.74 -11.78
N LEU A 123 -7.17 -1.51 -11.49
CA LEU A 123 -8.04 -0.48 -10.90
C LEU A 123 -7.79 0.86 -11.58
N ASN A 124 -8.85 1.66 -11.69
CA ASN A 124 -8.73 3.08 -12.03
C ASN A 124 -8.48 3.86 -10.73
N THR A 125 -7.40 4.65 -10.69
CA THR A 125 -6.97 5.34 -9.46
C THR A 125 -7.91 6.47 -9.06
N SER A 126 -8.70 7.02 -9.99
CA SER A 126 -9.71 8.02 -9.66
C SER A 126 -10.86 7.47 -8.82
N ASP A 127 -11.02 6.15 -8.76
CA ASP A 127 -12.13 5.49 -8.06
C ASP A 127 -11.70 5.10 -6.64
N ILE A 128 -11.43 6.10 -5.79
CA ILE A 128 -10.98 5.90 -4.40
C ILE A 128 -11.94 4.95 -3.65
N GLY A 129 -11.37 3.97 -2.96
CA GLY A 129 -12.11 2.95 -2.22
C GLY A 129 -12.46 1.71 -3.04
N SER A 130 -12.29 1.74 -4.37
CA SER A 130 -12.38 0.55 -5.22
C SER A 130 -11.33 -0.48 -4.83
N SER A 131 -11.68 -1.77 -4.98
CA SER A 131 -10.78 -2.87 -4.68
C SER A 131 -10.97 -4.05 -5.61
N VAL A 132 -9.92 -4.85 -5.73
CA VAL A 132 -9.91 -6.08 -6.51
C VAL A 132 -9.07 -7.14 -5.82
N THR A 133 -9.50 -8.39 -5.92
CA THR A 133 -8.68 -9.54 -5.55
C THR A 133 -8.06 -10.12 -6.80
N VAL A 134 -6.73 -10.25 -6.82
CA VAL A 134 -5.96 -10.66 -7.99
C VAL A 134 -4.96 -11.76 -7.61
N GLN A 135 -4.81 -12.74 -8.50
CA GLN A 135 -3.71 -13.70 -8.43
C GLN A 135 -2.53 -13.13 -9.21
N ILE A 136 -1.44 -12.88 -8.51
CA ILE A 136 -0.23 -12.30 -9.07
C ILE A 136 0.76 -13.44 -9.45
N PRO A 137 1.33 -13.40 -10.67
CA PRO A 137 2.27 -14.42 -11.12
C PRO A 137 3.65 -14.26 -10.45
N GLU A 138 4.54 -15.21 -10.73
CA GLU A 138 5.96 -15.03 -10.47
C GLU A 138 6.52 -13.90 -11.34
N GLN A 139 7.57 -13.22 -10.85
CA GLN A 139 8.31 -12.18 -11.60
C GLN A 139 7.42 -11.03 -12.11
N PHE A 140 6.85 -10.28 -11.18
CA PHE A 140 6.06 -9.08 -11.47
C PHE A 140 6.66 -7.85 -10.79
N ARG A 141 6.17 -6.67 -11.18
CA ARG A 141 6.35 -5.41 -10.47
C ARG A 141 4.99 -4.75 -10.28
N TRP A 142 4.72 -4.13 -9.13
CA TRP A 142 3.56 -3.23 -9.03
C TRP A 142 3.79 -2.03 -9.94
N ALA A 143 2.73 -1.52 -10.54
CA ALA A 143 2.88 -0.50 -11.57
C ALA A 143 1.72 0.49 -11.61
N LEU A 144 2.06 1.69 -12.06
CA LEU A 144 1.16 2.79 -12.35
C LEU A 144 1.31 3.17 -13.82
N GLN A 145 0.22 3.05 -14.59
CA GLN A 145 0.18 3.57 -15.95
C GLN A 145 -0.46 4.95 -15.95
N LEU A 146 0.25 5.95 -16.47
CA LEU A 146 -0.29 7.30 -16.60
C LEU A 146 -1.17 7.45 -17.84
N GLY A 147 -2.30 8.12 -17.67
CA GLY A 147 -3.25 8.37 -18.75
C GLY A 147 -4.15 7.17 -19.04
N ASN A 148 -5.17 7.41 -19.86
CA ASN A 148 -6.23 6.43 -20.18
C ASN A 148 -5.98 5.74 -21.54
N SER A 149 -4.72 5.55 -21.94
CA SER A 149 -4.40 4.97 -23.25
C SER A 149 -3.36 3.87 -23.14
N THR A 150 -3.40 2.91 -24.05
CA THR A 150 -2.40 1.84 -24.20
C THR A 150 -0.98 2.36 -24.47
N ASN A 151 -0.83 3.66 -24.74
CA ASN A 151 0.45 4.34 -24.96
C ASN A 151 0.88 5.16 -23.74
N GLY A 152 0.17 5.04 -22.61
CA GLY A 152 0.54 5.65 -21.35
C GLY A 152 1.87 5.09 -20.84
N HIS A 153 2.72 5.96 -20.33
CA HIS A 153 3.97 5.54 -19.70
C HIS A 153 3.66 4.73 -18.44
N VAL A 154 4.42 3.66 -18.22
CA VAL A 154 4.23 2.73 -17.10
C VAL A 154 5.41 2.88 -16.15
N TYR A 155 5.12 3.36 -14.95
CA TYR A 155 6.05 3.37 -13.83
C TYR A 155 5.90 2.09 -13.04
N THR A 156 7.01 1.46 -12.65
CA THR A 156 6.98 0.23 -11.86
C THR A 156 7.63 0.43 -10.50
N SER A 157 7.45 -0.53 -9.60
CA SER A 157 8.15 -0.59 -8.32
C SER A 157 9.66 -0.81 -8.44
N ARG A 158 10.20 -1.01 -9.64
CA ARG A 158 11.63 -1.29 -9.86
C ARG A 158 12.28 -0.08 -10.52
N GLU A 159 13.22 0.55 -9.83
CA GLU A 159 13.92 1.76 -10.29
C GLU A 159 14.55 1.63 -11.69
N SER A 160 15.09 0.45 -12.03
CA SER A 160 15.71 0.24 -13.34
C SER A 160 14.72 0.32 -14.51
N ASP A 161 13.43 0.06 -14.27
CA ASP A 161 12.38 0.28 -15.27
C ASP A 161 12.00 1.77 -15.40
N ASN A 162 12.42 2.59 -14.44
CA ASN A 162 12.07 4.00 -14.31
C ASN A 162 13.30 4.91 -14.52
N ASN A 163 14.21 4.52 -15.41
CA ASN A 163 15.46 5.27 -15.68
C ASN A 163 16.34 5.49 -14.43
N GLY A 164 16.33 4.53 -13.50
CA GLY A 164 17.13 4.56 -12.28
C GLY A 164 16.58 5.48 -11.19
N LEU A 165 15.30 5.87 -11.31
CA LEU A 165 14.63 6.72 -10.34
C LEU A 165 13.54 5.94 -9.62
N ASP A 166 13.43 6.19 -8.34
CA ASP A 166 12.32 5.68 -7.57
C ASP A 166 11.07 6.53 -7.83
N VAL A 167 9.96 5.84 -8.03
CA VAL A 167 8.62 6.39 -8.31
C VAL A 167 7.58 5.78 -7.39
N MET A 168 7.99 4.92 -6.46
CA MET A 168 7.11 4.29 -5.52
C MET A 168 7.86 3.97 -4.23
N VAL A 169 7.39 4.51 -3.12
CA VAL A 169 7.81 4.06 -1.79
C VAL A 169 6.75 3.12 -1.23
N SER A 170 7.15 2.26 -0.30
CA SER A 170 6.18 1.35 0.34
C SER A 170 6.39 1.18 1.84
N TYR A 171 5.33 0.77 2.51
CA TYR A 171 5.33 0.46 3.94
C TYR A 171 4.83 -0.95 4.18
N THR A 172 5.53 -1.71 5.01
CA THR A 172 5.01 -2.95 5.59
C THR A 172 4.09 -2.61 6.77
N ILE A 173 2.84 -3.04 6.71
CA ILE A 173 1.83 -2.80 7.74
C ILE A 173 1.78 -3.97 8.71
N ARG A 174 1.91 -3.68 10.01
CA ARG A 174 1.91 -4.65 11.10
C ARG A 174 0.88 -4.28 12.15
N ASN A 175 0.33 -5.29 12.81
CA ASN A 175 -0.56 -5.09 13.96
C ASN A 175 0.22 -5.08 15.30
N GLU A 176 -0.49 -4.90 16.40
CA GLU A 176 0.04 -4.88 17.76
C GLU A 176 0.81 -6.16 18.17
N ALA A 177 0.54 -7.28 17.49
CA ALA A 177 1.23 -8.55 17.71
C ALA A 177 2.46 -8.72 16.79
N ASP A 178 2.90 -7.63 16.15
CA ASP A 178 4.00 -7.59 15.18
C ASP A 178 3.80 -8.52 13.96
N LYS A 179 2.55 -8.88 13.66
CA LYS A 179 2.22 -9.67 12.47
C LYS A 179 2.01 -8.74 11.28
N VAL A 180 2.64 -9.07 10.16
CA VAL A 180 2.37 -8.40 8.87
C VAL A 180 0.93 -8.68 8.45
N ILE A 181 0.16 -7.61 8.23
CA ILE A 181 -1.26 -7.66 7.83
C ILE A 181 -1.49 -7.07 6.43
N GLY A 182 -0.50 -6.38 5.88
CA GLY A 182 -0.58 -5.79 4.55
C GLY A 182 0.63 -4.94 4.22
N MET A 183 0.55 -4.25 3.09
CA MET A 183 1.53 -3.28 2.62
C MET A 183 0.79 -2.06 2.07
N ALA A 184 1.38 -0.88 2.17
CA ALA A 184 0.88 0.32 1.50
C ALA A 184 1.89 0.75 0.45
N LEU A 185 1.43 1.04 -0.75
CA LEU A 185 2.23 1.56 -1.86
C LEU A 185 1.86 3.02 -2.08
N PHE A 186 2.85 3.87 -2.29
CA PHE A 186 2.75 5.31 -2.45
C PHE A 186 3.54 5.68 -3.69
N PHE A 187 2.85 6.06 -4.77
CA PHE A 187 3.44 6.34 -6.06
C PHE A 187 3.50 7.85 -6.34
N GLU A 188 4.48 8.23 -7.14
CA GLU A 188 4.54 9.50 -7.88
C GLU A 188 3.89 9.36 -9.26
N ASP A 189 3.20 10.42 -9.71
CA ASP A 189 2.60 10.51 -11.04
C ASP A 189 3.60 10.98 -12.11
N ARG A 190 4.79 11.43 -11.70
CA ARG A 190 5.83 12.00 -12.58
C ARG A 190 7.23 11.67 -12.11
N ILE A 191 8.16 11.62 -13.07
CA ILE A 191 9.60 11.58 -12.79
C ILE A 191 10.22 12.99 -12.85
N ILE A 192 9.96 13.71 -13.95
CA ILE A 192 10.58 15.02 -14.19
C ILE A 192 9.68 16.11 -13.61
N GLY A 193 10.21 16.89 -12.67
CA GLY A 193 9.46 17.94 -11.99
C GLY A 193 8.48 17.42 -10.94
N SER A 194 8.63 16.16 -10.52
CA SER A 194 7.96 15.62 -9.33
C SER A 194 8.42 16.35 -8.08
N ASP A 195 7.49 16.59 -7.17
CA ASP A 195 7.70 17.12 -5.82
C ASP A 195 8.11 16.04 -4.82
N ARG A 196 8.05 14.76 -5.20
CA ARG A 196 8.63 13.62 -4.45
C ARG A 196 8.02 13.45 -3.07
N ASP A 197 6.73 13.73 -2.92
CA ASP A 197 5.99 13.48 -1.69
C ASP A 197 5.31 12.09 -1.68
N PHE A 198 5.27 11.42 -2.82
CA PHE A 198 4.76 10.07 -3.12
C PHE A 198 3.28 9.86 -2.76
N ASN A 199 2.48 10.92 -2.66
CA ASN A 199 1.08 10.82 -2.27
C ASN A 199 0.09 10.79 -3.47
N ASP A 200 0.60 10.99 -4.69
CA ASP A 200 -0.19 11.11 -5.92
C ASP A 200 -1.18 9.96 -6.13
N VAL A 201 -0.76 8.74 -5.78
CA VAL A 201 -1.61 7.54 -5.72
C VAL A 201 -1.16 6.66 -4.56
N ALA A 202 -2.11 6.28 -3.69
CA ALA A 202 -1.85 5.32 -2.64
C ALA A 202 -2.73 4.07 -2.76
N VAL A 203 -2.11 2.89 -2.56
CA VAL A 203 -2.77 1.59 -2.65
C VAL A 203 -2.48 0.76 -1.41
N LEU A 204 -3.53 0.24 -0.78
CA LEU A 204 -3.41 -0.74 0.29
C LEU A 204 -3.49 -2.15 -0.29
N LEU A 205 -2.48 -2.95 -0.01
CA LEU A 205 -2.42 -4.37 -0.31
C LEU A 205 -2.63 -5.18 0.96
N THR A 206 -3.58 -6.11 0.93
CA THR A 206 -3.74 -7.10 2.00
C THR A 206 -3.60 -8.51 1.43
N LEU A 207 -3.00 -9.39 2.21
CA LEU A 207 -2.89 -10.80 1.83
C LEU A 207 -4.28 -11.43 1.96
N ALA A 208 -4.83 -11.91 0.84
CA ALA A 208 -6.07 -12.69 0.91
C ALA A 208 -5.75 -14.00 1.65
N PRO A 209 -6.60 -14.46 2.60
CA PRO A 209 -6.40 -15.76 3.24
C PRO A 209 -6.32 -16.84 2.16
N THR A 210 -5.23 -17.61 2.13
CA THR A 210 -5.13 -18.71 1.18
C THR A 210 -6.27 -19.70 1.48
N PRO A 211 -7.04 -20.15 0.48
CA PRO A 211 -8.25 -20.97 0.69
C PRO A 211 -8.03 -22.22 1.57
N GLN A 212 -6.80 -22.72 1.61
CA GLN A 212 -6.41 -23.89 2.41
C GLN A 212 -6.60 -23.67 3.93
N SER A 213 -6.42 -22.45 4.42
CA SER A 213 -6.63 -22.11 5.84
C SER A 213 -8.11 -22.10 6.23
N ALA A 214 -9.01 -21.69 5.31
CA ALA A 214 -10.45 -21.75 5.50
C ALA A 214 -10.97 -23.20 5.48
N LEU A 215 -10.39 -24.07 4.65
CA LEU A 215 -10.79 -25.48 4.53
C LEU A 215 -10.48 -26.29 5.80
N LEU A 216 -9.33 -26.03 6.44
CA LEU A 216 -8.96 -26.67 7.71
C LEU A 216 -9.84 -26.22 8.88
N GLY A 217 -10.26 -24.95 8.90
CA GLY A 217 -11.21 -24.43 9.89
C GLY A 217 -12.59 -25.10 9.81
N MET A 218 -13.08 -25.41 8.60
CA MET A 218 -14.37 -26.10 8.43
C MET A 218 -14.32 -27.59 8.76
N LEU A 219 -13.21 -28.27 8.49
CA LEU A 219 -13.02 -29.68 8.88
C LEU A 219 -12.99 -29.86 10.41
N GLY A 220 -12.48 -28.86 11.15
CA GLY A 220 -12.47 -28.87 12.62
C GLY A 220 -13.86 -28.75 13.25
N LEU A 221 -14.81 -28.07 12.60
CA LEU A 221 -16.17 -27.88 13.11
C LEU A 221 -17.16 -28.98 12.70
N GLY A 222 -16.91 -29.69 11.59
CA GLY A 222 -17.75 -30.82 11.14
C GLY A 222 -17.49 -32.16 11.87
N GLY A 223 -16.31 -32.33 12.46
CA GLY A 223 -15.88 -33.62 13.06
C GLY A 223 -16.45 -33.94 14.45
N LEU A 224 -16.92 -32.93 15.20
CA LEU A 224 -17.39 -33.13 16.58
C LEU A 224 -18.89 -33.46 16.68
N GLY A 225 -19.66 -33.32 15.59
CA GLY A 225 -21.11 -33.59 15.57
C GLY A 225 -21.51 -35.05 15.38
N ALA A 226 -20.63 -35.91 14.87
CA ALA A 226 -20.98 -37.28 14.48
C ALA A 226 -20.69 -38.36 15.54
N ALA A 227 -19.99 -38.05 16.63
CA ALA A 227 -19.58 -39.04 17.64
C ALA A 227 -20.52 -39.14 18.87
N ALA A 228 -21.49 -38.23 19.05
CA ALA A 228 -22.32 -38.17 20.26
C ALA A 228 -23.71 -38.83 20.15
N GLY A 229 -23.96 -39.65 19.13
CA GLY A 229 -25.30 -40.13 18.76
C GLY A 229 -25.53 -41.64 18.83
N ARG A 230 -25.04 -42.37 19.84
CA ARG A 230 -25.39 -43.81 20.01
C ARG A 230 -25.87 -44.14 21.43
N ARG A 231 -27.06 -43.65 21.80
CA ARG A 231 -27.80 -44.14 22.98
C ARG A 231 -28.35 -45.54 22.68
N ARG A 232 -27.86 -46.56 23.40
CA ARG A 232 -28.43 -47.92 23.41
C ARG A 232 -29.77 -47.90 24.16
N ARG A 233 -30.82 -48.49 23.58
CA ARG A 233 -32.10 -48.74 24.26
C ARG A 233 -32.05 -50.09 24.98
N PRO A 234 -32.60 -50.22 26.21
CA PRO A 234 -32.76 -51.50 26.87
C PRO A 234 -33.99 -52.24 26.34
N ILE A 235 -33.86 -53.56 26.27
CA ILE A 235 -34.91 -54.51 25.89
C ILE A 235 -35.67 -54.90 27.16
N THR A 236 -36.99 -54.76 27.14
CA THR A 236 -37.95 -55.41 28.05
C THR A 236 -38.99 -56.10 27.20
#